data_AF-A0A5B0FBY8-F1
#
_entry.id   AF-A0A5B0FBY8-F1
#
_cell.length_a   1.000
_cell.length_b   1.000
_cell.length_c   1.000
_cell.angle_alpha   90.00
_cell.angle_beta   90.00
_cell.angle_gamma   90.00
#
_symmetry.space_group_name_H-M   'P 1'
#
loop_
_entity.id
_entity.type
_entity.pdbx_description
1 polymer ?
#
loop_
_entity_poly.entity_id
_entity_poly.type
_entity_poly.pdbx_seq_one_letter_code
_entity_poly.pdbx_strand_id
1 'polypeptide(L)'
;MMPAGRGRQCESCSWEKSFKRRVSLNVESFEHSHTRQLFSEFCQWLQAHMGAHKAALRLKRYLPFFTYVESVPIGIPSYISLLEHFNADGIRRMQVPMLWLKEGYGVEADSAMREEHSEKRRINELILSVPKGVAASALIGYRAYLSSKLAAGSTTLRSVRLSLGAAKGLLATASSSLDKLPTQKTLTTYLTQTPGQKAGAQGFISYLNRAHDSNLQMAVNDRSVSRARKVKLEKELDAMILQPDEGDAFVRTWIKTALMFFHDVARVNKKALVFDSLVLQGRDGFNVRLQTGDYWVPAPTASLRV
;
A
#
# COMPACT_ATOMS: atom_id res chain seq x y z
N MET A 1 -26.11 29.30 26.83
CA MET A 1 -25.54 30.64 26.57
C MET A 1 -25.90 31.02 25.13
N MET A 2 -26.63 32.11 24.90
CA MET A 2 -27.07 32.54 23.55
C MET A 2 -25.99 33.43 22.91
N PRO A 3 -25.45 33.11 21.72
CA PRO A 3 -24.48 33.97 21.04
C PRO A 3 -25.15 35.26 20.52
N ALA A 4 -24.47 36.40 20.64
CA ALA A 4 -24.95 37.69 20.13
C ALA A 4 -25.21 37.64 18.61
N GLY A 5 -26.34 38.22 18.15
CA GLY A 5 -26.70 38.32 16.72
C GLY A 5 -27.73 37.31 16.18
N ARG A 6 -28.26 36.39 17.00
CA ARG A 6 -29.23 35.35 16.56
C ARG A 6 -30.72 35.61 16.88
N GLY A 7 -31.06 36.75 17.48
CA GLY A 7 -32.44 37.06 17.87
C GLY A 7 -33.03 36.02 18.84
N ARG A 8 -34.28 35.56 18.62
CA ARG A 8 -34.98 34.56 19.46
C ARG A 8 -34.64 33.09 19.14
N GLN A 9 -33.66 32.81 18.28
CA GLN A 9 -33.36 31.43 17.86
C GLN A 9 -32.21 30.82 18.66
N CYS A 10 -32.45 29.64 19.23
CA CYS A 10 -31.38 28.85 19.84
C CYS A 10 -30.41 28.32 18.77
N GLU A 11 -29.24 27.85 19.21
CA GLU A 11 -28.21 27.35 18.31
C GLU A 11 -28.67 26.18 17.45
N SER A 12 -29.39 25.22 18.04
CA SER A 12 -29.93 24.05 17.35
C SER A 12 -30.89 24.44 16.22
N CYS A 13 -31.86 25.32 16.50
CA CYS A 13 -32.83 25.78 15.49
C CYS A 13 -32.16 26.51 14.32
N SER A 14 -31.10 27.28 14.59
CA SER A 14 -30.32 27.95 13.55
C SER A 14 -29.60 26.94 12.64
N TRP A 15 -28.99 25.90 13.22
CA TRP A 15 -28.34 24.84 12.46
C TRP A 15 -29.31 23.99 11.67
N GLU A 16 -30.51 23.70 12.19
CA GLU A 16 -31.57 23.02 11.44
C GLU A 16 -32.01 23.81 10.21
N LYS A 17 -32.26 25.12 10.36
CA LYS A 17 -32.60 25.99 9.23
C LYS A 17 -31.48 26.04 8.19
N SER A 18 -30.23 26.18 8.66
CA SER A 18 -29.06 26.17 7.79
C SER A 18 -28.92 24.84 7.03
N PHE A 19 -29.10 23.71 7.71
CA PHE A 19 -29.07 22.39 7.10
C PHE A 19 -30.17 22.25 6.04
N LYS A 20 -31.43 22.52 6.38
CA LYS A 20 -32.57 22.44 5.45
C LYS A 20 -32.35 23.30 4.20
N ARG A 21 -31.85 24.53 4.36
CA ARG A 21 -31.52 25.41 3.23
C ARG A 21 -30.41 24.83 2.33
N ARG A 22 -29.38 24.21 2.92
CA ARG A 22 -28.33 23.56 2.14
C ARG A 22 -28.86 22.34 1.40
N VAL A 23 -29.70 21.53 2.04
CA VAL A 23 -30.35 20.38 1.39
C VAL A 23 -31.17 20.83 0.20
N SER A 24 -32.06 21.82 0.36
CA SER A 24 -32.91 22.30 -0.75
C SER A 24 -32.10 22.79 -1.94
N LEU A 25 -30.99 23.51 -1.70
CA LEU A 25 -30.11 23.99 -2.78
C LEU A 25 -29.40 22.84 -3.52
N ASN A 26 -28.97 21.81 -2.80
CA ASN A 26 -28.24 20.69 -3.42
C ASN A 26 -29.20 19.68 -4.08
N VAL A 27 -30.41 19.50 -3.57
CA VAL A 27 -31.43 18.66 -4.22
C VAL A 27 -31.72 19.17 -5.63
N GLU A 28 -31.90 20.48 -5.82
CA GLU A 28 -32.17 21.05 -7.13
C GLU A 28 -30.98 20.96 -8.11
N SER A 29 -29.78 20.61 -7.63
CA SER A 29 -28.61 20.44 -8.49
C SER A 29 -28.57 19.11 -9.25
N PHE A 30 -29.41 18.14 -8.85
CA PHE A 30 -29.51 16.85 -9.53
C PHE A 30 -30.59 16.91 -10.62
N GLU A 31 -30.32 16.38 -11.80
CA GLU A 31 -31.25 16.32 -12.94
C GLU A 31 -32.33 15.25 -12.72
N HIS A 32 -31.95 14.08 -12.18
CA HIS A 32 -32.86 12.94 -12.06
C HIS A 32 -33.70 13.01 -10.78
N SER A 33 -35.03 12.89 -10.91
CA SER A 33 -35.98 12.90 -9.78
C SER A 33 -35.67 11.81 -8.74
N HIS A 34 -35.23 10.64 -9.20
CA HIS A 34 -34.82 9.54 -8.32
C HIS A 34 -33.60 9.92 -7.46
N THR A 35 -32.57 10.54 -8.04
CA THR A 35 -31.40 11.03 -7.28
C THR A 35 -31.79 12.08 -6.27
N ARG A 36 -32.69 13.01 -6.64
CA ARG A 36 -33.23 14.02 -5.72
C ARG A 36 -33.90 13.38 -4.50
N GLN A 37 -34.67 12.33 -4.73
CA GLN A 37 -35.33 11.55 -3.67
C GLN A 37 -34.29 10.87 -2.77
N LEU A 38 -33.38 10.09 -3.34
CA LEU A 38 -32.32 9.39 -2.60
C LEU A 38 -31.46 10.35 -1.76
N PHE A 39 -31.06 11.49 -2.35
CA PHE A 39 -30.30 12.51 -1.64
C PHE A 39 -31.10 13.14 -0.50
N SER A 40 -32.41 13.35 -0.68
CA SER A 40 -33.30 13.86 0.37
C SER A 40 -33.45 12.86 1.51
N GLU A 41 -33.66 11.57 1.21
CA GLU A 41 -33.73 10.47 2.18
C GLU A 41 -32.41 10.36 2.97
N PHE A 42 -31.27 10.42 2.27
CA PHE A 42 -29.96 10.48 2.91
C PHE A 42 -29.80 11.69 3.82
N CYS A 43 -30.23 12.90 3.42
CA CYS A 43 -30.11 14.09 4.24
C CYS A 43 -30.94 14.02 5.52
N GLN A 44 -32.16 13.46 5.43
CA GLN A 44 -33.01 13.22 6.59
C GLN A 44 -32.36 12.22 7.56
N TRP A 45 -31.87 11.09 7.03
CA TRP A 45 -31.14 10.10 7.81
C TRP A 45 -29.87 10.71 8.45
N LEU A 46 -29.10 11.49 7.69
CA LEU A 46 -27.86 12.12 8.14
C LEU A 46 -28.12 13.09 9.31
N GLN A 47 -29.19 13.90 9.21
CA GLN A 47 -29.59 14.79 10.29
C GLN A 47 -29.98 14.02 11.55
N ALA A 48 -30.76 12.95 11.41
CA ALA A 48 -31.15 12.10 12.53
C ALA A 48 -29.94 11.42 13.19
N HIS A 49 -28.97 10.96 12.38
CA HIS A 49 -27.83 10.19 12.84
C HIS A 49 -26.75 11.02 13.56
N MET A 50 -26.50 12.27 13.15
CA MET A 50 -25.41 13.08 13.74
C MET A 50 -25.78 14.51 14.14
N GLY A 51 -27.05 14.90 13.99
CA GLY A 51 -27.55 16.23 14.27
C GLY A 51 -27.27 17.24 13.16
N ALA A 52 -28.12 18.27 13.07
CA ALA A 52 -28.11 19.25 11.98
C ALA A 52 -26.78 20.00 11.83
N HIS A 53 -26.10 20.32 12.94
CA HIS A 53 -24.81 21.02 12.90
C HIS A 53 -23.73 20.21 12.18
N LYS A 54 -23.47 18.97 12.62
CA LYS A 54 -22.46 18.09 12.01
C LYS A 54 -22.83 17.71 10.58
N ALA A 55 -24.12 17.44 10.34
CA ALA A 55 -24.64 17.14 9.01
C ALA A 55 -24.39 18.29 8.02
N ALA A 56 -24.67 19.53 8.42
CA ALA A 56 -24.45 20.72 7.57
C ALA A 56 -22.98 20.95 7.20
N LEU A 57 -22.05 20.68 8.13
CA LEU A 57 -20.62 20.80 7.87
C LEU A 57 -20.07 19.71 6.94
N ARG A 58 -20.65 18.51 6.99
CA ARG A 58 -20.16 17.35 6.22
C ARG A 58 -20.85 17.18 4.86
N LEU A 59 -22.04 17.76 4.66
CA LEU A 59 -22.88 17.55 3.48
C LEU A 59 -22.12 17.65 2.15
N LYS A 60 -21.28 18.69 1.99
CA LYS A 60 -20.49 18.91 0.76
C LYS A 60 -19.57 17.73 0.41
N ARG A 61 -19.06 17.01 1.42
CA ARG A 61 -18.16 15.86 1.21
C ARG A 61 -18.88 14.66 0.59
N TYR A 62 -20.21 14.62 0.69
CA TYR A 62 -21.02 13.53 0.19
C TYR A 62 -21.60 13.81 -1.20
N LEU A 63 -21.53 15.05 -1.71
CA LEU A 63 -22.02 15.36 -3.05
C LEU A 63 -21.40 14.49 -4.16
N PRO A 64 -20.07 14.21 -4.19
CA PRO A 64 -19.50 13.34 -5.21
C PRO A 64 -20.11 11.93 -5.22
N PHE A 65 -20.59 11.44 -4.06
CA PHE A 65 -21.31 10.17 -3.98
C PHE A 65 -22.61 10.21 -4.78
N PHE A 66 -23.42 11.25 -4.59
CA PHE A 66 -24.72 11.38 -5.27
C PHE A 66 -24.59 11.79 -6.73
N THR A 67 -23.54 12.54 -7.10
CA THR A 67 -23.17 12.73 -8.52
C THR A 67 -22.86 11.39 -9.20
N TYR A 68 -22.22 10.45 -8.50
CA TYR A 68 -22.04 9.11 -9.03
C TYR A 68 -23.37 8.35 -9.12
N VAL A 69 -24.18 8.36 -8.07
CA VAL A 69 -25.53 7.72 -8.09
C VAL A 69 -26.35 8.20 -9.29
N GLU A 70 -26.27 9.49 -9.61
CA GLU A 70 -26.97 10.08 -10.76
C GLU A 70 -26.53 9.54 -12.13
N SER A 71 -25.26 9.14 -12.24
CA SER A 71 -24.68 8.61 -13.48
C SER A 71 -24.95 7.11 -13.69
N VAL A 72 -25.46 6.41 -12.67
CA VAL A 72 -25.82 4.99 -12.78
C VAL A 72 -27.27 4.86 -13.28
N PRO A 73 -27.56 4.01 -14.28
CA PRO A 73 -28.91 3.81 -14.77
C PRO A 73 -29.78 3.17 -13.67
N ILE A 74 -30.80 3.93 -13.22
CA ILE A 74 -31.93 3.57 -12.35
C ILE A 74 -31.59 2.66 -11.15
N GLY A 75 -31.81 3.20 -9.95
CA GLY A 75 -31.79 2.44 -8.70
C GLY A 75 -30.54 2.69 -7.87
N ILE A 76 -30.31 1.79 -6.93
CA ILE A 76 -29.26 1.93 -5.92
C ILE A 76 -28.00 1.25 -6.43
N PRO A 77 -26.84 1.94 -6.42
CA PRO A 77 -25.62 1.35 -6.94
C PRO A 77 -25.21 0.15 -6.09
N SER A 78 -24.87 -0.94 -6.77
CA SER A 78 -24.33 -2.13 -6.12
C SER A 78 -22.98 -1.82 -5.47
N TYR A 79 -22.56 -2.65 -4.50
CA TYR A 79 -21.24 -2.50 -3.88
C TYR A 79 -20.10 -2.63 -4.91
N ILE A 80 -20.25 -3.48 -5.93
CA ILE A 80 -19.26 -3.62 -7.03
C ILE A 80 -19.15 -2.31 -7.79
N SER A 81 -20.28 -1.74 -8.22
CA SER A 81 -20.31 -0.49 -8.98
C SER A 81 -19.66 0.65 -8.19
N LEU A 82 -19.95 0.72 -6.89
CA LEU A 82 -19.33 1.66 -5.96
C LEU A 82 -17.81 1.44 -5.84
N LEU A 83 -17.34 0.20 -5.76
CA LEU A 83 -15.91 -0.12 -5.72
C LEU A 83 -15.19 0.22 -7.04
N GLU A 84 -15.81 0.00 -8.19
CA GLU A 84 -15.23 0.33 -9.49
C GLU A 84 -15.04 1.84 -9.66
N HIS A 85 -16.04 2.62 -9.23
CA HIS A 85 -15.98 4.07 -9.33
C HIS A 85 -15.07 4.71 -8.26
N PHE A 86 -15.27 4.39 -6.98
CA PHE A 86 -14.58 5.04 -5.88
C PHE A 86 -13.26 4.38 -5.48
N ASN A 87 -13.01 3.13 -5.89
CA ASN A 87 -11.93 2.27 -5.37
C ASN A 87 -11.99 2.07 -3.83
N ALA A 88 -11.10 1.23 -3.30
CA ALA A 88 -11.10 0.90 -1.88
C ALA A 88 -10.80 2.11 -0.95
N ASP A 89 -9.97 3.07 -1.40
CA ASP A 89 -9.66 4.29 -0.63
C ASP A 89 -10.82 5.28 -0.67
N GLY A 90 -11.47 5.46 -1.83
CA GLY A 90 -12.65 6.31 -1.92
C GLY A 90 -13.81 5.79 -1.09
N ILE A 91 -14.07 4.48 -1.09
CA ILE A 91 -15.07 3.86 -0.21
C ILE A 91 -14.73 4.08 1.28
N ARG A 92 -13.45 4.07 1.65
CA ARG A 92 -13.02 4.43 3.02
C ARG A 92 -13.36 5.88 3.37
N ARG A 93 -13.32 6.80 2.41
CA ARG A 93 -13.73 8.20 2.60
C ARG A 93 -15.25 8.39 2.60
N MET A 94 -15.99 7.49 1.95
CA MET A 94 -17.45 7.49 1.83
C MET A 94 -18.16 6.59 2.86
N GLN A 95 -17.58 6.38 4.05
CA GLN A 95 -18.15 5.51 5.08
C GLN A 95 -19.58 5.88 5.50
N VAL A 96 -19.92 7.17 5.53
CA VAL A 96 -21.25 7.63 5.98
C VAL A 96 -22.33 7.32 4.93
N PRO A 97 -22.17 7.67 3.63
CA PRO A 97 -23.07 7.19 2.58
C PRO A 97 -23.16 5.66 2.51
N MET A 98 -22.05 4.94 2.72
CA MET A 98 -22.06 3.48 2.76
C MET A 98 -22.88 2.92 3.92
N LEU A 99 -22.81 3.54 5.10
CA LEU A 99 -23.61 3.14 6.26
C LEU A 99 -25.10 3.37 5.99
N TRP A 100 -25.46 4.50 5.39
CA TRP A 100 -26.83 4.78 4.97
C TRP A 100 -27.35 3.75 3.97
N LEU A 101 -26.54 3.38 2.96
CA LEU A 101 -26.94 2.35 1.99
C LEU A 101 -27.14 0.98 2.64
N LYS A 102 -26.32 0.64 3.63
CA LYS A 102 -26.48 -0.59 4.40
C LYS A 102 -27.80 -0.59 5.19
N GLU A 103 -28.05 0.47 5.95
CA GLU A 103 -29.22 0.57 6.83
C GLU A 103 -30.54 0.71 6.05
N GLY A 104 -30.53 1.50 4.98
CA GLY A 104 -31.74 1.81 4.20
C GLY A 104 -32.06 0.79 3.11
N TYR A 105 -31.04 0.12 2.54
CA TYR A 105 -31.21 -0.68 1.32
C TYR A 105 -30.40 -1.99 1.28
N GLY A 106 -29.77 -2.37 2.40
CA GLY A 106 -29.07 -3.65 2.50
C GLY A 106 -27.80 -3.78 1.66
N VAL A 107 -27.22 -2.68 1.16
CA VAL A 107 -25.95 -2.73 0.42
C VAL A 107 -24.81 -2.94 1.42
N GLU A 108 -24.36 -4.17 1.56
CA GLU A 108 -23.30 -4.52 2.49
C GLU A 108 -21.90 -4.41 1.86
N ALA A 109 -20.95 -3.91 2.64
CA ALA A 109 -19.55 -3.90 2.24
C ALA A 109 -18.96 -5.31 2.34
N ASP A 110 -18.57 -5.87 1.21
CA ASP A 110 -17.87 -7.16 1.15
C ASP A 110 -16.35 -6.95 1.22
N SER A 111 -15.77 -7.39 2.34
CA SER A 111 -14.33 -7.30 2.57
C SER A 111 -13.49 -8.12 1.59
N ALA A 112 -13.98 -9.28 1.14
CA ALA A 112 -13.30 -10.14 0.19
C ALA A 112 -13.32 -9.52 -1.21
N MET A 113 -14.48 -9.02 -1.64
CA MET A 113 -14.63 -8.32 -2.92
C MET A 113 -13.76 -7.06 -3.01
N ARG A 114 -13.65 -6.30 -1.91
CA ARG A 114 -12.77 -5.13 -1.85
C ARG A 114 -11.30 -5.49 -1.98
N GLU A 115 -10.86 -6.57 -1.34
CA GLU A 115 -9.49 -7.07 -1.47
C GLU A 115 -9.22 -7.55 -2.89
N GLU A 116 -10.17 -8.31 -3.47
CA GLU A 116 -10.11 -8.78 -4.85
C GLU A 116 -9.93 -7.63 -5.85
N HIS A 117 -10.77 -6.60 -5.74
CA HIS A 117 -10.70 -5.40 -6.58
C HIS A 117 -9.36 -4.67 -6.41
N SER A 118 -8.88 -4.57 -5.17
CA SER A 118 -7.59 -3.94 -4.87
C SER A 118 -6.41 -4.68 -5.50
N GLU A 119 -6.41 -6.02 -5.45
CA GLU A 119 -5.36 -6.83 -6.07
C GLU A 119 -5.43 -6.78 -7.60
N LYS A 120 -6.63 -6.83 -8.22
CA LYS A 120 -6.80 -6.66 -9.67
C LYS A 120 -6.24 -5.32 -10.15
N ARG A 121 -6.55 -4.22 -9.45
CA ARG A 121 -6.01 -2.89 -9.76
C ARG A 121 -4.49 -2.87 -9.68
N ARG A 122 -3.90 -3.38 -8.58
CA ARG A 122 -2.45 -3.42 -8.40
C ARG A 122 -1.74 -4.26 -9.47
N ILE A 123 -2.35 -5.37 -9.90
CA ILE A 123 -1.84 -6.18 -11.02
C ILE A 123 -1.86 -5.35 -12.31
N ASN A 124 -2.96 -4.66 -12.61
CA ASN A 124 -3.05 -3.82 -13.82
C ASN A 124 -2.02 -2.69 -13.81
N GLU A 125 -1.87 -1.98 -12.69
CA GLU A 125 -0.86 -0.92 -12.52
C GLU A 125 0.55 -1.44 -12.71
N LEU A 126 0.86 -2.63 -12.17
CA LEU A 126 2.14 -3.28 -12.36
C LEU A 126 2.43 -3.55 -13.83
N ILE A 127 1.47 -4.09 -14.58
CA ILE A 127 1.63 -4.33 -16.03
C ILE A 127 1.81 -3.02 -16.80
N LEU A 128 0.97 -2.02 -16.53
CA LEU A 128 1.02 -0.72 -17.22
C LEU A 128 2.30 0.06 -16.95
N SER A 129 2.96 -0.20 -15.82
CA SER A 129 4.24 0.44 -15.48
C SER A 129 5.45 -0.08 -16.26
N VAL A 130 5.27 -1.08 -17.13
CA VAL A 130 6.34 -1.62 -17.99
C VAL A 130 6.17 -1.07 -19.41
N PRO A 131 7.17 -0.36 -19.96
CA PRO A 131 7.12 0.14 -21.34
C PRO A 131 6.88 -0.98 -22.35
N LYS A 132 6.19 -0.65 -23.45
CA LYS A 132 5.98 -1.61 -24.55
C LYS A 132 7.32 -2.09 -25.09
N GLY A 133 7.43 -3.40 -25.30
CA GLY A 133 8.67 -4.05 -25.73
C GLY A 133 8.73 -5.51 -25.29
N VAL A 134 9.91 -6.12 -25.40
CA VAL A 134 10.09 -7.56 -25.13
C VAL A 134 9.76 -7.92 -23.68
N ALA A 135 10.10 -7.06 -22.71
CA ALA A 135 9.81 -7.30 -21.30
C ALA A 135 8.31 -7.22 -21.00
N ALA A 136 7.60 -6.24 -21.58
CA ALA A 136 6.15 -6.15 -21.46
C ALA A 136 5.46 -7.37 -22.06
N SER A 137 5.87 -7.81 -23.25
CA SER A 137 5.32 -9.02 -23.88
C SER A 137 5.54 -10.27 -23.01
N ALA A 138 6.75 -10.46 -22.47
CA ALA A 138 7.04 -11.58 -21.57
C ALA A 138 6.20 -11.52 -20.27
N LEU A 139 6.03 -10.32 -19.70
CA LEU A 139 5.25 -10.15 -18.47
C LEU A 139 3.75 -10.34 -18.69
N ILE A 140 3.21 -9.89 -19.84
CA ILE A 140 1.82 -10.11 -20.25
C ILE A 140 1.56 -11.60 -20.49
N GLY A 141 2.46 -12.28 -21.20
CA GLY A 141 2.33 -13.73 -21.42
C GLY A 141 2.41 -14.52 -20.11
N TYR A 142 3.29 -14.12 -19.19
CA TYR A 142 3.34 -14.73 -17.86
C TYR A 142 2.07 -14.44 -17.03
N ARG A 143 1.50 -13.24 -17.13
CA ARG A 143 0.19 -12.93 -16.53
C ARG A 143 -0.89 -13.87 -17.06
N ALA A 144 -0.95 -14.10 -18.38
CA ALA A 144 -1.93 -15.02 -18.97
C ALA A 144 -1.77 -16.44 -18.40
N TYR A 145 -0.53 -16.92 -18.27
CA TYR A 145 -0.23 -18.20 -17.62
C TYR A 145 -0.67 -18.24 -16.14
N LEU A 146 -0.48 -17.16 -15.38
CA LEU A 146 -0.93 -17.08 -14.00
C LEU A 146 -2.45 -16.98 -13.88
N SER A 147 -3.12 -16.34 -14.84
CA SER A 147 -4.58 -16.26 -14.90
C SER A 147 -5.22 -17.62 -15.11
N SER A 148 -4.61 -18.51 -15.91
CA SER A 148 -5.15 -19.88 -16.08
C SER A 148 -5.04 -20.70 -14.80
N LYS A 149 -3.94 -20.53 -14.03
CA LYS A 149 -3.81 -21.12 -12.69
C LYS A 149 -4.82 -20.58 -11.69
N LEU A 150 -5.12 -19.28 -11.77
CA LEU A 150 -6.12 -18.64 -10.93
C LEU A 150 -7.51 -19.21 -11.23
N ALA A 151 -7.86 -19.33 -12.51
CA ALA A 151 -9.12 -19.92 -12.95
C ALA A 151 -9.25 -21.41 -12.53
N ALA A 152 -8.14 -22.14 -12.51
CA ALA A 152 -8.09 -23.53 -12.00
C ALA A 152 -8.11 -23.64 -10.46
N GLY A 153 -8.17 -22.52 -9.73
CA GLY A 153 -8.17 -22.51 -8.26
C GLY A 153 -6.82 -22.86 -7.61
N SER A 154 -5.74 -23.00 -8.39
CA SER A 154 -4.43 -23.45 -7.89
C SER A 154 -3.55 -22.29 -7.37
N THR A 155 -4.06 -21.06 -7.37
CA THR A 155 -3.37 -19.86 -6.86
C THR A 155 -4.39 -18.78 -6.50
N THR A 156 -3.95 -17.71 -5.84
CA THR A 156 -4.78 -16.56 -5.46
C THR A 156 -4.31 -15.29 -6.17
N LEU A 157 -5.17 -14.27 -6.30
CA LEU A 157 -4.78 -12.97 -6.88
C LEU A 157 -3.57 -12.35 -6.19
N ARG A 158 -3.48 -12.48 -4.86
CA ARG A 158 -2.31 -12.03 -4.10
C ARG A 158 -1.03 -12.72 -4.54
N SER A 159 -1.08 -14.04 -4.73
CA SER A 159 0.05 -14.81 -5.23
C SER A 159 0.41 -14.40 -6.66
N VAL A 160 -0.58 -14.20 -7.53
CA VAL A 160 -0.37 -13.67 -8.90
C VAL A 160 0.36 -12.33 -8.86
N ARG A 161 -0.10 -11.37 -8.04
CA ARG A 161 0.55 -10.06 -7.89
C ARG A 161 1.99 -10.19 -7.40
N LEU A 162 2.25 -11.04 -6.40
CA LEU A 162 3.61 -11.26 -5.88
C LEU A 162 4.54 -11.87 -6.93
N SER A 163 4.08 -12.88 -7.67
CA SER A 163 4.84 -13.48 -8.77
C SER A 163 5.12 -12.49 -9.90
N LEU A 164 4.16 -11.66 -10.28
CA LEU A 164 4.36 -10.59 -11.27
C LEU A 164 5.35 -9.52 -10.76
N GLY A 165 5.31 -9.21 -9.46
CA GLY A 165 6.29 -8.32 -8.81
C GLY A 165 7.71 -8.85 -8.91
N ALA A 166 7.91 -10.15 -8.61
CA ALA A 166 9.19 -10.80 -8.76
C ALA A 166 9.67 -10.82 -10.23
N ALA A 167 8.77 -11.13 -11.17
CA ALA A 167 9.05 -11.11 -12.60
C ALA A 167 9.50 -9.73 -13.09
N LYS A 168 8.76 -8.67 -12.73
CA LYS A 168 9.14 -7.28 -13.05
C LYS A 168 10.49 -6.90 -12.44
N GLY A 169 10.76 -7.29 -11.19
CA GLY A 169 12.04 -7.05 -10.54
C GLY A 169 13.21 -7.72 -11.25
N LEU A 170 13.03 -8.96 -11.71
CA LEU A 170 14.03 -9.66 -12.51
C LEU A 170 14.26 -8.98 -13.86
N LEU A 171 13.19 -8.56 -14.56
CA LEU A 171 13.28 -7.80 -15.81
C LEU A 171 14.04 -6.48 -15.61
N ALA A 172 13.76 -5.74 -14.53
CA ALA A 172 14.46 -4.50 -14.21
C ALA A 172 15.95 -4.70 -13.89
N THR A 173 16.32 -5.89 -13.39
CA THR A 173 17.73 -6.26 -13.18
C THR A 173 18.43 -6.56 -14.50
N ALA A 174 17.70 -7.09 -15.48
CA ALA A 174 18.23 -7.34 -16.82
C ALA A 174 18.46 -6.05 -17.60
N SER A 175 17.52 -5.10 -17.47
CA SER A 175 17.66 -3.75 -18.02
C SER A 175 16.76 -2.77 -17.28
N SER A 176 17.30 -1.63 -16.88
CA SER A 176 16.54 -0.56 -16.22
C SER A 176 15.50 0.07 -17.14
N SER A 177 15.74 0.08 -18.46
CA SER A 177 14.77 0.50 -19.48
C SER A 177 13.74 -0.57 -19.82
N LEU A 178 13.85 -1.78 -19.24
CA LEU A 178 12.93 -2.91 -19.47
C LEU A 178 12.82 -3.29 -20.95
N ASP A 179 13.94 -3.22 -21.68
CA ASP A 179 14.04 -3.50 -23.11
C ASP A 179 14.69 -4.85 -23.43
N LYS A 180 15.11 -5.62 -22.41
CA LYS A 180 15.80 -6.91 -22.54
C LYS A 180 15.18 -7.97 -21.66
N LEU A 181 15.30 -9.22 -22.12
CA LEU A 181 14.97 -10.39 -21.32
C LEU A 181 16.14 -10.75 -20.37
N PRO A 182 15.86 -11.45 -19.26
CA PRO A 182 16.89 -11.87 -18.31
C PRO A 182 17.84 -12.90 -18.92
N THR A 183 19.11 -12.79 -18.58
CA THR A 183 20.16 -13.80 -18.82
C THR A 183 20.50 -14.53 -17.51
N GLN A 184 21.28 -15.61 -17.60
CA GLN A 184 21.76 -16.30 -16.39
C GLN A 184 22.52 -15.35 -15.45
N LYS A 185 23.34 -14.46 -16.01
CA LYS A 185 24.11 -13.48 -15.23
C LYS A 185 23.17 -12.56 -14.44
N THR A 186 22.15 -12.00 -15.10
CA THR A 186 21.22 -11.07 -14.45
C THR A 186 20.31 -11.78 -13.45
N LEU A 187 19.96 -13.04 -13.71
CA LEU A 187 19.23 -13.87 -12.75
C LEU A 187 20.06 -14.12 -11.47
N THR A 188 21.32 -14.52 -11.62
CA THR A 188 22.22 -14.71 -10.47
C THR A 188 22.38 -13.41 -9.68
N THR A 189 22.54 -12.27 -10.36
CA THR A 189 22.59 -10.95 -9.70
C THR A 189 21.30 -10.65 -8.93
N TYR A 190 20.13 -10.83 -9.56
CA TYR A 190 18.84 -10.57 -8.94
C TYR A 190 18.61 -11.40 -7.67
N LEU A 191 18.87 -12.71 -7.74
CA LEU A 191 18.69 -13.63 -6.61
C LEU A 191 19.73 -13.38 -5.51
N THR A 192 20.93 -12.92 -5.86
CA THR A 192 21.95 -12.53 -4.90
C THR A 192 21.54 -11.27 -4.13
N GLN A 193 20.93 -10.30 -4.80
CA GLN A 193 20.45 -9.05 -4.18
C GLN A 193 19.12 -9.21 -3.45
N THR A 194 18.28 -10.15 -3.90
CA THR A 194 16.89 -10.31 -3.41
C THR A 194 16.55 -11.77 -3.15
N PRO A 195 17.25 -12.47 -2.24
CA PRO A 195 17.11 -13.92 -2.06
C PRO A 195 15.68 -14.36 -1.68
N GLY A 196 14.93 -13.52 -0.97
CA GLY A 196 13.53 -13.78 -0.61
C GLY A 196 12.56 -13.84 -1.78
N GLN A 197 12.96 -13.43 -2.99
CA GLN A 197 12.13 -13.48 -4.20
C GLN A 197 12.32 -14.76 -5.01
N LYS A 198 13.17 -15.70 -4.57
CA LYS A 198 13.46 -16.94 -5.30
C LYS A 198 12.18 -17.71 -5.69
N ALA A 199 11.29 -17.95 -4.73
CA ALA A 199 10.02 -18.65 -4.98
C ALA A 199 9.10 -17.88 -5.94
N GLY A 200 9.06 -16.54 -5.82
CA GLY A 200 8.26 -15.68 -6.69
C GLY A 200 8.77 -15.65 -8.13
N ALA A 201 10.09 -15.70 -8.33
CA ALA A 201 10.73 -15.67 -9.63
C ALA A 201 10.72 -17.03 -10.36
N GLN A 202 10.68 -18.15 -9.61
CA GLN A 202 10.75 -19.51 -10.18
C GLN A 202 9.70 -19.77 -11.27
N GLY A 203 8.46 -19.35 -11.04
CA GLY A 203 7.39 -19.50 -12.01
C GLY A 203 7.66 -18.74 -13.31
N PHE A 204 8.22 -17.54 -13.22
CA PHE A 204 8.55 -16.72 -14.37
C PHE A 204 9.74 -17.28 -15.15
N ILE A 205 10.77 -17.76 -14.46
CA ILE A 205 11.92 -18.44 -15.07
C ILE A 205 11.46 -19.68 -15.85
N SER A 206 10.60 -20.49 -15.23
CA SER A 206 10.03 -21.68 -15.87
C SER A 206 9.20 -21.31 -17.10
N TYR A 207 8.46 -20.20 -17.04
CA TYR A 207 7.75 -19.65 -18.19
C TYR A 207 8.69 -19.20 -19.31
N LEU A 208 9.73 -18.41 -18.99
CA LEU A 208 10.72 -17.93 -19.96
C LEU A 208 11.45 -19.07 -20.65
N ASN A 209 11.84 -20.12 -19.91
CA ASN A 209 12.50 -21.28 -20.50
C ASN A 209 11.60 -22.03 -21.49
N ARG A 210 10.27 -22.01 -21.30
CA ARG A 210 9.32 -22.67 -22.21
C ARG A 210 8.93 -21.79 -23.39
N ALA A 211 8.82 -20.48 -23.18
CA ALA A 211 8.30 -19.53 -24.18
C ALA A 211 9.42 -18.87 -25.02
N HIS A 212 10.66 -18.87 -24.52
CA HIS A 212 11.78 -18.12 -25.09
C HIS A 212 13.11 -18.88 -25.03
N ASP A 213 13.10 -20.20 -24.80
CA ASP A 213 14.28 -21.10 -24.80
C ASP A 213 15.50 -20.57 -24.03
N SER A 214 15.25 -19.83 -22.94
CA SER A 214 16.27 -19.03 -22.27
C SER A 214 17.24 -19.83 -21.39
N ASN A 215 17.01 -21.14 -21.21
CA ASN A 215 17.84 -22.08 -20.43
C ASN A 215 18.35 -21.55 -19.07
N LEU A 216 17.52 -20.75 -18.40
CA LEU A 216 17.83 -20.11 -17.12
C LEU A 216 17.76 -21.14 -15.98
N GLN A 217 18.79 -21.17 -15.14
CA GLN A 217 18.92 -22.04 -13.99
C GLN A 217 18.82 -21.26 -12.69
N MET A 218 18.03 -21.76 -11.74
CA MET A 218 17.96 -21.21 -10.39
C MET A 218 19.16 -21.65 -9.53
N ALA A 219 20.36 -21.23 -9.89
CA ALA A 219 21.57 -21.43 -9.10
C ALA A 219 21.91 -20.13 -8.36
N VAL A 220 22.10 -20.22 -7.04
CA VAL A 220 22.56 -19.11 -6.21
C VAL A 220 23.63 -19.65 -5.27
N ASN A 221 24.74 -18.93 -5.16
CA ASN A 221 25.82 -19.29 -4.25
C ASN A 221 25.61 -18.59 -2.90
N ASP A 222 25.45 -19.33 -1.81
CA ASP A 222 25.20 -18.76 -0.48
C ASP A 222 26.30 -17.80 -0.02
N ARG A 223 27.56 -18.04 -0.43
CA ARG A 223 28.67 -17.11 -0.16
C ARG A 223 28.50 -15.79 -0.88
N SER A 224 28.00 -15.79 -2.12
CA SER A 224 27.76 -14.54 -2.86
C SER A 224 26.58 -13.77 -2.27
N VAL A 225 25.53 -14.47 -1.80
CA VAL A 225 24.38 -13.84 -1.10
C VAL A 225 24.84 -13.19 0.20
N SER A 226 25.64 -13.90 1.01
CA SER A 226 26.18 -13.37 2.26
C SER A 226 27.04 -12.12 2.02
N ARG A 227 27.94 -12.17 1.02
CA ARG A 227 28.77 -11.02 0.64
C ARG A 227 27.92 -9.83 0.18
N ALA A 228 26.94 -10.04 -0.69
CA ALA A 228 26.08 -8.97 -1.15
C ALA A 228 25.23 -8.36 -0.03
N ARG A 229 24.78 -9.18 0.93
CA ARG A 229 24.10 -8.70 2.14
C ARG A 229 25.02 -7.78 2.95
N LYS A 230 26.29 -8.16 3.18
CA LYS A 230 27.25 -7.30 3.88
C LYS A 230 27.48 -5.97 3.17
N VAL A 231 27.73 -5.99 1.85
CA VAL A 231 27.90 -4.77 1.04
C VAL A 231 26.66 -3.85 1.10
N LYS A 232 25.45 -4.44 1.14
CA LYS A 232 24.22 -3.65 1.28
C LYS A 232 24.12 -2.98 2.65
N LEU A 233 24.42 -3.71 3.71
CA LEU A 233 24.41 -3.17 5.08
C LEU A 233 25.47 -2.08 5.27
N GLU A 234 26.66 -2.27 4.69
CA GLU A 234 27.73 -1.28 4.66
C GLU A 234 27.26 0.03 4.01
N LYS A 235 26.69 -0.03 2.80
CA LYS A 235 26.13 1.16 2.13
C LYS A 235 25.01 1.84 2.92
N GLU A 236 24.21 1.07 3.67
CA GLU A 236 23.17 1.61 4.53
C GLU A 236 23.79 2.37 5.72
N LEU A 237 24.82 1.81 6.35
CA LEU A 237 25.58 2.49 7.40
C LEU A 237 26.27 3.76 6.86
N ASP A 238 26.92 3.69 5.70
CA ASP A 238 27.55 4.85 5.06
C ASP A 238 26.55 5.98 4.80
N ALA A 239 25.36 5.64 4.27
CA ALA A 239 24.31 6.62 4.03
C ALA A 239 23.83 7.27 5.34
N MET A 240 23.72 6.51 6.42
CA MET A 240 23.35 7.02 7.74
C MET A 240 24.44 7.90 8.36
N ILE A 241 25.72 7.63 8.08
CA ILE A 241 26.84 8.50 8.49
C ILE A 241 26.81 9.83 7.72
N LEU A 242 26.51 9.78 6.41
CA LEU A 242 26.46 10.97 5.56
C LEU A 242 25.24 11.85 5.84
N GLN A 243 24.14 11.28 6.32
CA GLN A 243 22.89 11.98 6.64
C GLN A 243 22.44 11.60 8.06
N PRO A 244 23.10 12.13 9.10
CA PRO A 244 22.74 11.83 10.47
C PRO A 244 21.39 12.46 10.85
N ASP A 245 20.68 11.79 11.75
CA ASP A 245 19.44 12.25 12.39
C ASP A 245 19.51 11.91 13.88
N GLU A 246 18.77 12.64 14.72
CA GLU A 246 18.81 12.51 16.18
C GLU A 246 17.59 11.76 16.75
N GLY A 247 16.63 11.36 15.89
CA GLY A 247 15.44 10.64 16.33
C GLY A 247 15.71 9.21 16.82
N ASP A 248 14.93 8.74 17.81
CA ASP A 248 14.95 7.34 18.30
C ASP A 248 14.76 6.32 17.15
N ALA A 249 13.96 6.68 16.14
CA ALA A 249 13.76 5.87 14.95
C ALA A 249 15.06 5.68 14.14
N PHE A 250 15.90 6.71 14.05
CA PHE A 250 17.21 6.67 13.42
C PHE A 250 18.16 5.80 14.23
N VAL A 251 18.31 6.05 15.53
CA VAL A 251 19.20 5.28 16.44
C VAL A 251 18.86 3.78 16.43
N ARG A 252 17.57 3.42 16.51
CA ARG A 252 17.13 2.02 16.41
C ARG A 252 17.42 1.38 15.06
N THR A 253 17.38 2.16 13.99
CA THR A 253 17.72 1.68 12.64
C THR A 253 19.23 1.47 12.53
N TRP A 254 20.03 2.40 13.05
CA TRP A 254 21.48 2.31 13.12
C TRP A 254 21.93 1.06 13.87
N ILE A 255 21.44 0.88 15.11
CA ILE A 255 21.76 -0.27 15.96
C ILE A 255 21.42 -1.58 15.25
N LYS A 256 20.21 -1.66 14.66
CA LYS A 256 19.80 -2.84 13.90
C LYS A 256 20.78 -3.15 12.76
N THR A 257 21.12 -2.16 11.95
CA THR A 257 21.97 -2.34 10.76
C THR A 257 23.41 -2.69 11.18
N ALA A 258 23.94 -2.04 12.22
CA ALA A 258 25.25 -2.31 12.80
C ALA A 258 25.35 -3.73 13.40
N LEU A 259 24.34 -4.20 14.14
CA LEU A 259 24.28 -5.58 14.65
C LEU A 259 24.28 -6.61 13.52
N MET A 260 23.54 -6.34 12.45
CA MET A 260 23.49 -7.23 11.29
C MET A 260 24.80 -7.23 10.51
N PHE A 261 25.58 -6.14 10.55
CA PHE A 261 26.82 -5.98 9.81
C PHE A 261 28.04 -6.49 10.58
N PHE A 262 28.27 -5.98 11.80
CA PHE A 262 29.45 -6.28 12.61
C PHE A 262 29.35 -7.63 13.34
N HIS A 263 28.14 -8.02 13.75
CA HIS A 263 27.91 -9.20 14.59
C HIS A 263 27.15 -10.32 13.88
N ASP A 264 26.94 -10.20 12.57
CA ASP A 264 26.24 -11.18 11.72
C ASP A 264 24.86 -11.65 12.26
N VAL A 265 24.20 -10.82 13.08
CA VAL A 265 22.88 -11.14 13.66
C VAL A 265 21.86 -11.30 12.53
N ALA A 266 21.20 -12.46 12.48
CA ALA A 266 20.34 -12.83 11.35
C ALA A 266 19.10 -11.94 11.22
N ARG A 267 18.44 -11.62 12.34
CA ARG A 267 17.24 -10.78 12.40
C ARG A 267 17.23 -9.97 13.68
N VAL A 268 16.89 -8.69 13.56
CA VAL A 268 16.77 -7.77 14.70
C VAL A 268 15.40 -7.08 14.64
N ASN A 269 14.62 -7.22 15.71
CA ASN A 269 13.35 -6.51 15.85
C ASN A 269 13.59 -5.13 16.46
N LYS A 270 13.62 -4.09 15.61
CA LYS A 270 13.93 -2.71 16.05
C LYS A 270 13.01 -2.16 17.14
N LYS A 271 11.75 -2.63 17.21
CA LYS A 271 10.77 -2.16 18.21
C LYS A 271 10.97 -2.77 19.59
N ALA A 272 11.60 -3.94 19.65
CA ALA A 272 11.88 -4.66 20.89
C ALA A 272 13.35 -4.49 21.34
N LEU A 273 14.11 -3.61 20.68
CA LEU A 273 15.49 -3.32 21.06
C LEU A 273 15.54 -2.65 22.43
N VAL A 274 16.30 -3.26 23.34
CA VAL A 274 16.72 -2.69 24.61
C VAL A 274 18.21 -2.38 24.48
N PHE A 275 18.57 -1.12 24.65
CA PHE A 275 19.94 -0.65 24.53
C PHE A 275 20.19 0.54 25.43
N ASP A 276 21.43 0.68 25.85
CA ASP A 276 21.92 1.76 26.71
C ASP A 276 23.19 2.34 26.08
N SER A 277 23.42 3.65 26.22
CA SER A 277 24.67 4.26 25.75
C SER A 277 25.86 3.72 26.55
N LEU A 278 26.91 3.29 25.87
CA LEU A 278 28.13 2.75 26.49
C LEU A 278 29.36 3.21 25.71
N VAL A 279 30.27 3.90 26.39
CA VAL A 279 31.60 4.23 25.86
C VAL A 279 32.52 3.04 26.07
N LEU A 280 33.07 2.50 24.99
CA LEU A 280 34.01 1.37 25.04
C LEU A 280 35.32 1.77 24.36
N GLN A 281 36.43 1.66 25.09
CA GLN A 281 37.77 2.04 24.61
C GLN A 281 37.83 3.47 24.03
N GLY A 282 37.15 4.43 24.68
CA GLY A 282 37.11 5.83 24.24
C GLY A 282 36.26 6.09 22.99
N ARG A 283 35.43 5.12 22.55
CA ARG A 283 34.48 5.30 21.45
C ARG A 283 33.06 5.25 21.98
N ASP A 284 32.27 6.25 21.62
CA ASP A 284 30.84 6.26 21.90
C ASP A 284 30.13 5.13 21.15
N GLY A 285 29.16 4.52 21.82
CA GLY A 285 28.40 3.41 21.28
C GLY A 285 27.21 3.03 22.13
N PHE A 286 26.62 1.91 21.80
CA PHE A 286 25.44 1.36 22.44
C PHE A 286 25.71 -0.08 22.84
N ASN A 287 25.42 -0.40 24.10
CA ASN A 287 25.29 -1.78 24.54
C ASN A 287 23.87 -2.24 24.28
N VAL A 288 23.70 -3.38 23.60
CA VAL A 288 22.42 -3.88 23.12
C VAL A 288 22.20 -5.28 23.64
N ARG A 289 21.09 -5.49 24.33
CA ARG A 289 20.75 -6.78 24.93
C ARG A 289 19.76 -7.51 24.03
N LEU A 290 20.17 -8.66 23.51
CA LEU A 290 19.32 -9.58 22.74
C LEU A 290 19.17 -10.90 23.49
N GLN A 291 18.17 -11.71 23.13
CA GLN A 291 18.03 -13.07 23.67
C GLN A 291 19.26 -13.95 23.40
N THR A 292 20.04 -13.63 22.36
CA THR A 292 21.24 -14.36 21.95
C THR A 292 22.51 -13.90 22.66
N GLY A 293 22.45 -12.84 23.47
CA GLY A 293 23.60 -12.26 24.18
C GLY A 293 23.62 -10.74 24.13
N ASP A 294 24.66 -10.18 24.74
CA ASP A 294 24.92 -8.74 24.79
C ASP A 294 25.95 -8.34 23.72
N TYR A 295 25.67 -7.25 23.02
CA TYR A 295 26.46 -6.77 21.89
C TYR A 295 26.75 -5.29 22.03
N TRP A 296 27.98 -4.87 21.72
CA TRP A 296 28.32 -3.46 21.60
C TRP A 296 28.36 -3.04 20.14
N VAL A 297 27.74 -1.91 19.81
CA VAL A 297 27.81 -1.29 18.48
C VAL A 297 28.28 0.16 18.58
N PRO A 298 29.14 0.65 17.67
CA PRO A 298 29.62 2.03 17.71
C PRO A 298 28.49 3.01 17.40
N ALA A 299 28.59 4.24 17.89
CA ALA A 299 27.67 5.33 17.55
C ALA A 299 27.91 5.79 16.09
N PRO A 300 26.90 6.37 15.42
CA PRO A 300 27.05 6.94 14.09
C PRO A 300 27.89 8.22 14.17
N THR A 301 29.21 8.07 14.14
CA THR A 301 30.17 9.18 14.09
C THR A 301 30.85 9.19 12.72
N ALA A 302 31.14 10.38 12.19
CA ALA A 302 31.82 10.56 10.91
C ALA A 302 33.25 9.97 10.83
N SER A 303 33.76 9.42 11.95
CA SER A 303 35.12 8.92 12.13
C SER A 303 35.26 7.39 12.06
N LEU A 304 34.21 6.64 11.69
CA LEU A 304 34.32 5.19 11.40
C LEU A 304 34.96 4.91 10.04
N ARG A 305 36.21 5.37 9.83
CA ARG A 305 37.10 4.78 8.82
C ARG A 305 37.99 3.77 9.53
N VAL A 306 37.75 2.48 9.26
CA VAL A 306 38.71 1.39 9.53
C VAL A 306 39.50 1.15 8.25
#